data_AF-A0A7S1TGZ6-F1
#
_entry.id   AF-A0A7S1TGZ6-F1
#
_cell.length_a   1.000
_cell.length_b   1.000
_cell.length_c   1.000
_cell.angle_alpha   90.00
_cell.angle_beta   90.00
_cell.angle_gamma   90.00
#
_symmetry.space_group_name_H-M   'P 1'
#
loop_
_entity.id
_entity.type
_entity.pdbx_description
1 polymer ?
#
loop_
_entity_poly.entity_id
_entity_poly.type
_entity_poly.pdbx_seq_one_letter_code
_entity_poly.pdbx_strand_id
1 'polypeptide(L)'
;ASFAELLLVLREFFAINRAHGLLLSATKTTLYSREIRWCGRLIDSDGVRLDPAQFDLLQNLDVPRTGGELSQFVHAVTWLSHSIPDFAAWISPLRALLELVYTSVGSRLRRKIANVPLRASLSWGPDHAATYSDLQT
;
A
#
# COMPACT_ATOMS: atom_id res chain seq x y z
N ALA A 1 27.16 -9.69 -3.71
CA ALA A 1 27.22 -11.16 -3.70
C ALA A 1 27.53 -11.65 -5.11
N SER A 2 28.42 -12.62 -5.24
CA SER A 2 28.67 -13.32 -6.51
C SER A 2 27.50 -14.26 -6.85
N PHE A 3 27.38 -14.65 -8.11
CA PHE A 3 26.37 -15.63 -8.55
C PHE A 3 26.50 -16.97 -7.79
N ALA A 4 27.73 -17.42 -7.55
CA ALA A 4 27.99 -18.66 -6.82
C ALA A 4 27.52 -18.58 -5.36
N GLU A 5 27.75 -17.45 -4.68
CA GLU A 5 27.25 -17.22 -3.31
C GLU A 5 25.72 -17.26 -3.26
N LEU A 6 25.03 -16.64 -4.22
CA LEU A 6 23.57 -16.66 -4.29
C LEU A 6 23.00 -18.07 -4.49
N LEU A 7 23.67 -18.92 -5.27
CA LEU A 7 23.28 -20.32 -5.44
C LEU A 7 23.43 -21.13 -4.14
N LEU A 8 24.45 -20.84 -3.32
CA LEU A 8 24.61 -21.48 -2.02
C LEU A 8 23.47 -21.10 -1.07
N VAL A 9 23.12 -19.80 -1.00
CA VAL A 9 21.99 -19.31 -0.20
C VAL A 9 20.68 -19.96 -0.66
N LEU A 10 20.45 -20.07 -1.97
CA LEU A 10 19.22 -20.70 -2.50
C LEU A 10 19.14 -22.19 -2.14
N ARG A 11 20.27 -22.90 -2.15
CA ARG A 11 20.36 -24.31 -1.72
C ARG A 11 20.02 -24.46 -0.24
N GLU A 12 20.59 -23.60 0.61
CA GLU A 12 20.32 -23.60 2.05
C GLU A 12 18.85 -23.29 2.34
N PHE A 13 18.30 -22.26 1.68
CA PHE A 13 16.87 -21.94 1.76
C PHE A 13 15.99 -23.15 1.44
N PHE A 14 16.25 -23.87 0.35
CA PHE A 14 15.48 -25.08 0.02
C PHE A 14 15.71 -26.24 1.00
N ALA A 15 16.91 -26.36 1.59
CA ALA A 15 17.17 -27.35 2.62
C ALA A 15 16.34 -27.09 3.89
N ILE A 16 16.27 -25.83 4.33
CA ILE A 16 15.44 -25.39 5.47
C ILE A 16 13.96 -25.69 5.20
N ASN A 17 13.45 -25.31 4.02
CA ASN A 17 12.06 -25.59 3.66
C ASN A 17 11.74 -27.09 3.75
N ARG A 18 12.62 -27.96 3.23
CA ARG A 18 12.45 -29.42 3.33
C ARG A 18 12.48 -29.92 4.78
N ALA A 19 13.41 -29.43 5.59
CA ALA A 19 13.53 -29.84 6.99
C ALA A 19 12.28 -29.50 7.81
N HIS A 20 11.57 -28.43 7.46
CA HIS A 20 10.33 -27.99 8.12
C HIS A 20 9.04 -28.39 7.39
N GLY A 21 9.12 -29.16 6.30
CA GLY A 21 7.95 -29.58 5.53
C GLY A 21 7.23 -28.44 4.79
N LEU A 22 7.91 -27.33 4.51
CA LEU A 22 7.38 -26.22 3.72
C LEU A 22 7.51 -26.56 2.23
N LEU A 23 6.36 -26.67 1.56
CA LEU A 23 6.30 -26.95 0.12
C LEU A 23 6.18 -25.64 -0.66
N LEU A 24 7.07 -25.47 -1.63
CA LEU A 24 7.04 -24.34 -2.56
C LEU A 24 6.30 -24.75 -3.82
N SER A 25 5.34 -23.94 -4.24
CA SER A 25 4.63 -24.16 -5.49
C SER A 25 5.51 -23.74 -6.66
N ALA A 26 5.84 -24.68 -7.56
CA ALA A 26 6.59 -24.38 -8.77
C ALA A 26 5.91 -23.30 -9.61
N THR A 27 4.57 -23.32 -9.71
CA THR A 27 3.78 -22.31 -10.43
C THR A 27 3.80 -20.92 -9.80
N LYS A 28 4.15 -20.80 -8.52
CA LYS A 28 4.24 -19.52 -7.80
C LYS A 28 5.69 -19.10 -7.53
N THR A 29 6.65 -19.84 -8.07
CA THR A 29 8.08 -19.61 -7.85
C THR A 29 8.74 -19.17 -9.15
N THR A 30 9.36 -18.00 -9.12
CA THR A 30 10.16 -17.48 -10.23
C THR A 30 11.62 -17.45 -9.78
N LEU A 31 12.50 -18.15 -10.50
CA LEU A 31 13.94 -18.18 -10.23
C LEU A 31 14.69 -17.49 -11.36
N TYR A 32 15.89 -16.98 -11.05
CA TYR A 32 16.80 -16.35 -12.03
C TYR A 32 16.19 -15.18 -12.83
N SER A 33 15.18 -14.50 -12.27
CA SER A 33 14.61 -13.32 -12.92
C SER A 33 15.52 -12.11 -12.74
N ARG A 34 15.59 -11.25 -13.77
CA ARG A 34 16.28 -9.95 -13.68
C ARG A 34 15.43 -8.88 -13.02
N GLU A 35 14.11 -9.01 -13.12
CA GLU A 35 13.13 -8.17 -12.43
C GLU A 35 12.03 -9.06 -11.86
N ILE A 36 11.58 -8.80 -10.64
CA ILE A 36 10.47 -9.53 -10.03
C ILE A 36 9.43 -8.56 -9.48
N ARG A 37 8.16 -8.91 -9.66
CA ARG A 37 7.04 -8.24 -9.03
C ARG A 37 6.74 -8.89 -7.69
N TRP A 38 6.82 -8.12 -6.61
CA TRP A 38 6.56 -8.60 -5.27
C TRP A 38 5.86 -7.52 -4.43
N CYS A 39 4.71 -7.86 -3.83
CA CYS A 39 3.94 -6.97 -2.95
C CYS A 39 3.66 -5.57 -3.54
N GLY A 40 3.37 -5.48 -4.85
CA GLY A 40 3.13 -4.19 -5.53
C GLY A 40 4.41 -3.35 -5.69
N ARG A 41 5.57 -4.01 -5.74
CA ARG A 41 6.87 -3.42 -6.06
C ARG A 41 7.52 -4.19 -7.20
N LEU A 42 8.34 -3.50 -7.97
CA LEU A 42 9.26 -4.07 -8.94
C LEU A 42 10.66 -4.05 -8.33
N ILE A 43 11.33 -5.19 -8.34
CA ILE A 43 12.65 -5.37 -7.72
C ILE A 43 13.61 -5.87 -8.80
N ASP A 44 14.71 -5.16 -8.99
CA ASP A 44 15.78 -5.53 -9.93
C ASP A 44 17.17 -5.13 -9.41
N SER A 45 18.16 -5.09 -10.29
CA SER A 45 19.54 -4.69 -9.94
C SER A 45 19.67 -3.23 -9.52
N ASP A 46 18.77 -2.37 -9.97
CA ASP A 46 18.84 -0.92 -9.75
C ASP A 46 18.10 -0.53 -8.45
N GLY A 47 17.26 -1.43 -7.92
CA GLY A 47 16.70 -1.33 -6.58
C GLY A 47 15.24 -1.77 -6.52
N VAL A 48 14.47 -1.09 -5.67
CA VAL A 48 13.04 -1.35 -5.45
C VAL A 48 12.25 -0.14 -5.93
N ARG A 49 11.36 -0.36 -6.90
CA ARG A 49 10.49 0.67 -7.48
C ARG A 49 9.03 0.37 -7.21
N LEU A 50 8.21 1.41 -7.22
CA LEU A 50 6.78 1.22 -7.21
C LEU A 50 6.35 0.55 -8.52
N ASP A 51 5.48 -0.44 -8.41
CA ASP A 51 4.85 -1.06 -9.57
C ASP A 51 3.83 -0.06 -10.17
N PRO A 52 3.98 0.36 -11.44
CA PRO A 52 3.09 1.35 -12.07
C PRO A 52 1.61 1.00 -11.95
N ALA A 53 1.28 -0.30 -12.00
CA ALA A 53 -0.11 -0.76 -11.86
C ALA A 53 -0.72 -0.37 -10.51
N GLN A 54 0.09 -0.25 -9.44
CA GLN A 54 -0.40 0.19 -8.13
C GLN A 54 -0.70 1.68 -8.10
N PHE A 55 0.11 2.46 -8.82
CA PHE A 55 -0.11 3.89 -8.96
C PHE A 55 -1.34 4.17 -9.82
N ASP A 56 -1.49 3.48 -10.95
CA ASP A 56 -2.67 3.56 -11.81
C ASP A 56 -3.96 3.27 -11.04
N LEU A 57 -3.95 2.24 -10.17
CA LEU A 57 -5.10 1.93 -9.31
C LEU A 57 -5.44 3.08 -8.36
N LEU A 58 -4.45 3.81 -7.85
CA LEU A 58 -4.66 4.96 -6.97
C LEU A 58 -5.22 6.17 -7.74
N GLN A 59 -4.71 6.44 -8.94
CA GLN A 59 -5.18 7.53 -9.80
C GLN A 59 -6.65 7.36 -10.21
N ASN A 60 -7.10 6.12 -10.34
CA ASN A 60 -8.46 5.79 -10.75
C ASN A 60 -9.45 5.70 -9.57
N LEU A 61 -9.02 5.94 -8.32
CA LEU A 61 -9.97 6.04 -7.21
C LEU A 61 -10.82 7.31 -7.36
N ASP A 62 -12.10 7.19 -7.04
CA ASP A 62 -13.00 8.33 -6.94
C ASP A 62 -12.77 9.11 -5.65
N VAL A 63 -13.11 10.41 -5.67
CA VAL A 63 -13.08 11.26 -4.48
C VAL A 63 -13.98 10.64 -3.40
N PRO A 64 -13.45 10.36 -2.19
CA PRO A 64 -14.20 9.67 -1.15
C PRO A 64 -15.40 10.51 -0.70
N ARG A 65 -16.55 9.86 -0.59
CA ARG A 65 -17.83 10.43 -0.13
C ARG A 65 -18.16 9.95 1.28
N THR A 66 -17.65 8.78 1.66
CA THR A 66 -17.90 8.14 2.95
C THR A 66 -16.62 7.93 3.76
N GLY A 67 -16.77 7.76 5.07
CA GLY A 67 -15.66 7.40 5.96
C GLY A 67 -15.00 6.07 5.57
N GLY A 68 -15.76 5.13 5.01
CA GLY A 68 -15.22 3.89 4.45
C GLY A 68 -14.30 4.11 3.26
N GLU A 69 -14.73 4.93 2.31
CA GLU A 69 -13.94 5.29 1.12
C GLU A 69 -12.69 6.10 1.50
N LEU A 70 -12.80 7.06 2.42
CA LEU A 70 -11.64 7.80 2.93
C LEU A 70 -10.62 6.87 3.60
N SER A 71 -11.10 5.95 4.44
CA SER A 71 -10.25 4.94 5.08
C SER A 71 -9.54 4.07 4.04
N GLN A 72 -10.25 3.62 3.00
CA GLN A 72 -9.67 2.84 1.91
C GLN A 72 -8.57 3.62 1.19
N PHE A 73 -8.83 4.90 0.84
CA PHE A 73 -7.84 5.75 0.20
C PHE A 73 -6.60 5.95 1.08
N VAL A 74 -6.78 6.36 2.35
CA VAL A 74 -5.65 6.60 3.27
C VAL A 74 -4.80 5.34 3.47
N HIS A 75 -5.42 4.17 3.58
CA HIS A 75 -4.69 2.90 3.68
C HIS A 75 -3.95 2.55 2.38
N ALA A 76 -4.57 2.77 1.22
CA ALA A 76 -3.94 2.55 -0.08
C ALA A 76 -2.71 3.44 -0.27
N VAL A 77 -2.81 4.76 -0.03
CA VAL A 77 -1.66 5.66 -0.15
C VAL A 77 -0.60 5.36 0.91
N THR A 78 -1.00 4.98 2.13
CA THR A 78 -0.03 4.57 3.17
C THR A 78 0.75 3.31 2.74
N TRP A 79 0.13 2.38 2.01
CA TRP A 79 0.85 1.24 1.43
C TRP A 79 1.95 1.66 0.45
N LEU A 80 1.80 2.82 -0.20
CA LEU A 80 2.72 3.39 -1.18
C LEU A 80 3.76 4.34 -0.55
N SER A 81 3.67 4.62 0.75
CA SER A 81 4.42 5.69 1.42
C SER A 81 5.94 5.60 1.28
N HIS A 82 6.49 4.39 1.16
CA HIS A 82 7.94 4.18 1.03
C HIS A 82 8.53 4.79 -0.25
N SER A 83 7.67 5.08 -1.24
CA SER A 83 8.06 5.68 -2.51
C SER A 83 7.81 7.20 -2.57
N ILE A 84 7.26 7.79 -1.50
CA ILE A 84 6.86 9.20 -1.44
C ILE A 84 7.70 9.92 -0.35
N PRO A 85 8.62 10.82 -0.73
CA PRO A 85 9.35 11.64 0.23
C PRO A 85 8.40 12.49 1.08
N ASP A 86 8.72 12.68 2.36
CA ASP A 86 7.93 13.48 3.31
C ASP A 86 6.44 13.12 3.40
N PHE A 87 6.07 11.89 3.03
CA PHE A 87 4.69 11.41 2.96
C PHE A 87 3.80 11.79 4.16
N ALA A 88 4.37 11.75 5.37
CA ALA A 88 3.64 12.07 6.60
C ALA A 88 3.05 13.48 6.60
N ALA A 89 3.76 14.46 6.01
CA ALA A 89 3.27 15.83 5.88
C ALA A 89 2.13 15.90 4.86
N TRP A 90 2.29 15.27 3.70
CA TRP A 90 1.32 15.26 2.62
C TRP A 90 -0.01 14.63 3.06
N ILE A 91 0.01 13.45 3.68
CA ILE A 91 -1.22 12.73 4.06
C ILE A 91 -1.91 13.31 5.32
N SER A 92 -1.27 14.22 6.03
CA SER A 92 -1.72 14.71 7.34
C SER A 92 -3.18 15.21 7.34
N PRO A 93 -3.64 16.02 6.37
CA PRO A 93 -5.02 16.51 6.35
C PRO A 93 -6.05 15.38 6.26
N LEU A 94 -5.79 14.37 5.41
CA LEU A 94 -6.69 13.23 5.25
C LEU A 94 -6.67 12.29 6.46
N ARG A 95 -5.53 12.15 7.15
CA ARG A 95 -5.45 11.39 8.42
C ARG A 95 -6.22 12.08 9.53
N ALA A 96 -6.12 13.40 9.66
CA ALA A 96 -6.87 14.18 10.63
C ALA A 96 -8.39 14.03 10.40
N LEU A 97 -8.83 14.13 9.15
CA LEU A 97 -10.23 13.92 8.78
C LEU A 97 -10.70 12.49 9.12
N LEU A 98 -9.88 11.47 8.86
CA LEU A 98 -10.21 10.09 9.18
C LEU A 98 -10.32 9.83 10.69
N GLU A 99 -9.49 10.49 11.52
CA GLU A 99 -9.60 10.40 12.98
C GLU A 99 -10.89 11.06 13.50
N LEU A 100 -11.35 12.14 12.87
CA LEU A 100 -12.66 12.72 13.19
C LEU A 100 -13.81 11.76 12.86
N VAL A 101 -13.73 11.02 11.74
CA VAL A 101 -14.69 9.96 11.40
C VAL A 101 -14.69 8.85 12.45
N TYR A 102 -13.52 8.44 12.94
CA TYR A 102 -13.43 7.44 14.01
C TYR A 102 -14.03 7.93 15.31
N THR A 103 -13.80 9.19 15.66
CA THR A 103 -14.28 9.81 16.89
C THR A 103 -15.80 9.97 16.86
N SER A 104 -16.39 10.36 15.73
CA SER A 104 -17.84 10.55 15.59
C SER A 104 -18.63 9.25 15.80
N VAL A 105 -18.04 8.11 15.46
CA VAL A 105 -18.65 6.78 15.63
C VAL A 105 -18.17 6.06 16.90
N GLY A 106 -17.10 6.55 17.54
CA GLY A 106 -16.42 5.87 18.65
C GLY A 106 -15.82 4.52 18.25
N SER A 107 -15.46 4.33 16.98
CA SER A 107 -14.90 3.05 16.50
C SER A 107 -14.11 3.17 15.21
N ARG A 108 -13.05 2.37 15.10
CA ARG A 108 -12.23 2.22 13.88
C ARG A 108 -12.66 1.04 12.99
N LEU A 109 -13.72 0.32 13.35
CA LEU A 109 -14.17 -0.84 12.57
C LEU A 109 -14.75 -0.39 11.23
N ARG A 110 -14.23 -0.95 10.12
CA ARG A 110 -14.68 -0.64 8.74
C ARG A 110 -16.19 -0.62 8.59
N ARG A 111 -16.89 -1.62 9.14
CA ARG A 111 -18.36 -1.72 9.07
C ARG A 111 -19.11 -0.55 9.71
N LYS A 112 -18.51 0.09 10.72
CA LYS A 112 -19.12 1.19 11.48
C LYS A 112 -18.90 2.54 10.82
N ILE A 113 -17.78 2.72 10.12
CA ILE A 113 -17.45 3.98 9.41
C ILE A 113 -17.93 3.99 7.95
N ALA A 114 -18.32 2.83 7.40
CA ALA A 114 -18.57 2.61 5.98
C ALA A 114 -19.51 3.64 5.35
N ASN A 115 -20.56 4.05 6.07
CA ASN A 115 -21.61 4.93 5.55
C ASN A 115 -21.61 6.33 6.20
N VAL A 116 -20.55 6.70 6.93
CA VAL A 116 -20.45 8.03 7.54
C VAL A 116 -20.23 9.06 6.44
N PRO A 117 -21.17 10.00 6.19
CA PRO A 117 -21.07 10.92 5.07
C PRO A 117 -20.06 12.03 5.34
N LEU A 118 -19.01 12.16 4.51
CA LEU A 118 -17.97 13.18 4.73
C LEU A 118 -18.51 14.60 4.51
N ARG A 119 -19.29 14.81 3.45
CA ARG A 119 -19.79 16.14 3.07
C ARG A 119 -20.82 16.75 4.03
N ALA A 120 -21.49 15.93 4.83
CA ALA A 120 -22.57 16.38 5.70
C ALA A 120 -22.20 16.38 7.20
N SER A 121 -21.20 15.59 7.61
CA SER A 121 -20.86 15.41 9.03
C SER A 121 -19.50 15.96 9.44
N LEU A 122 -18.53 16.05 8.52
CA LEU A 122 -17.13 16.42 8.80
C LEU A 122 -16.52 17.09 7.56
N SER A 123 -16.77 18.39 7.41
CA SER A 123 -16.38 19.31 6.33
C SER A 123 -15.19 18.87 5.45
N TRP A 124 -15.42 18.04 4.43
CA TRP A 124 -14.48 17.87 3.32
C TRP A 124 -14.21 19.26 2.71
N GLY A 125 -12.98 19.75 2.86
CA GLY A 125 -12.59 21.13 2.56
C GLY A 125 -11.57 21.20 1.42
N PRO A 126 -11.16 22.43 1.03
CA PRO A 126 -10.20 22.65 -0.03
C PRO A 126 -8.86 21.96 0.24
N ASP A 127 -8.37 21.96 1.48
CA ASP A 127 -7.12 21.30 1.86
C ASP A 127 -7.18 19.78 1.67
N HIS A 128 -8.33 19.17 1.98
CA HIS A 128 -8.57 17.74 1.76
C HIS A 128 -8.62 17.40 0.27
N ALA A 129 -9.29 18.25 -0.53
CA ALA A 129 -9.38 18.08 -1.97
C ALA A 129 -8.02 18.24 -2.66
N ALA A 130 -7.23 19.24 -2.26
CA ALA A 130 -5.87 19.47 -2.74
C ALA A 130 -4.98 18.27 -2.40
N THR A 131 -4.93 17.88 -1.11
CA THR A 131 -4.16 16.72 -0.65
C THR A 131 -4.51 15.44 -1.42
N TYR A 132 -5.79 15.20 -1.66
CA TYR A 132 -6.25 14.04 -2.41
C TYR A 132 -5.74 14.05 -3.86
N SER A 133 -5.87 15.18 -4.55
CA SER A 133 -5.40 15.35 -5.92
C SER A 133 -3.87 15.25 -6.03
N ASP A 134 -3.17 15.86 -5.08
CA ASP A 134 -1.71 15.87 -4.99
C ASP A 134 -1.16 14.45 -4.82
N LEU A 135 -1.82 13.61 -4.02
CA LEU A 135 -1.42 12.21 -3.81
C LEU A 135 -1.76 11.28 -4.99
N GLN A 136 -2.50 11.76 -5.99
CA GLN A 136 -2.77 11.04 -7.23
C GLN A 136 -1.85 11.46 -8.39
N THR A 137 -1.00 12.47 -8.20
CA THR A 137 -0.09 12.99 -9.25
C THR A 137 1.32 12.42 -9.07
#